data_AF-A0A2M7MZT0-F1
#
_entry.id   AF-A0A2M7MZT0-F1
#
_cell.length_a   1.000
_cell.length_b   1.000
_cell.length_c   1.000
_cell.angle_alpha   90.00
_cell.angle_beta   90.00
_cell.angle_gamma   90.00
#
_symmetry.space_group_name_H-M   'P 1'
#
loop_
_entity.id
_entity.type
_entity.pdbx_description
1 polymer ?
#
loop_
_entity_poly.entity_id
_entity_poly.type
_entity_poly.pdbx_seq_one_letter_code
_entity_poly.pdbx_strand_id
1 'polypeptide(L)'
;MENFFSESGFVINGIRHLSAREAFEAVEKGAFLIDLREEFLTSMKTFKLSNYIICPLSDFNENIGLLPKNKPLIVADATGLYSKEAVKILTNTGFTVANLAGGIMDWERNGFHVEKKPNETLSGQCPCMLKPIKKRN
;
A
#
# COMPACT_ATOMS: atom_id res chain seq x y z
N MET A 1 -7.23 22.81 12.55
CA MET A 1 -7.35 21.87 11.42
C MET A 1 -7.18 20.49 11.99
N GLU A 2 -8.27 19.72 12.09
CA GLU A 2 -8.21 18.33 12.54
C GLU A 2 -7.41 17.52 11.52
N ASN A 3 -6.44 16.74 12.01
CA ASN A 3 -5.69 15.82 11.19
C ASN A 3 -6.65 14.68 10.78
N PHE A 4 -6.82 14.42 9.49
CA PHE A 4 -7.79 13.44 8.96
C PHE A 4 -7.72 12.07 9.64
N PHE A 5 -6.55 11.70 10.15
CA PHE A 5 -6.32 10.42 10.83
C PHE A 5 -6.30 10.51 12.36
N SER A 6 -6.66 11.63 12.99
CA SER A 6 -6.48 11.84 14.45
C SER A 6 -7.14 10.76 15.31
N GLU A 7 -8.35 10.35 14.93
CA GLU A 7 -9.20 9.40 15.64
C GLU A 7 -8.98 7.93 15.23
N SER A 8 -7.95 7.63 14.44
CA SER A 8 -7.71 6.27 13.94
C SER A 8 -6.24 5.87 13.98
N GLY A 9 -5.99 4.60 14.23
CA GLY A 9 -4.66 4.03 14.34
C GLY A 9 -3.94 4.34 15.64
N PHE A 10 -2.68 3.94 15.68
CA PHE A 10 -1.76 4.17 16.80
C PHE A 10 -0.48 4.86 16.31
N VAL A 11 0.24 5.54 17.20
CA VAL A 11 1.46 6.28 16.84
C VAL A 11 2.69 5.60 17.41
N ILE A 12 3.69 5.34 16.56
CA ILE A 12 5.03 4.86 16.96
C ILE A 12 6.06 5.78 16.31
N ASN A 13 6.98 6.32 17.12
CA ASN A 13 8.05 7.21 16.64
C ASN A 13 7.55 8.35 15.74
N GLY A 14 6.40 8.95 16.09
CA GLY A 14 5.79 10.04 15.32
C GLY A 14 5.07 9.62 14.04
N ILE A 15 5.08 8.33 13.68
CA ILE A 15 4.36 7.80 12.52
C ILE A 15 3.03 7.23 12.99
N ARG A 16 1.94 7.63 12.33
CA ARG A 16 0.62 7.03 12.54
C ARG A 16 0.49 5.77 11.70
N HIS A 17 0.04 4.69 12.35
CA HIS A 17 -0.16 3.37 11.76
C HIS A 17 -1.64 3.00 11.82
N LEU A 18 -2.24 2.72 10.67
CA LEU A 18 -3.61 2.24 10.55
C LEU A 18 -3.61 0.72 10.39
N SER A 19 -4.54 0.04 11.07
CA SER A 19 -4.91 -1.33 10.73
C SER A 19 -5.55 -1.40 9.34
N ALA A 20 -5.67 -2.61 8.78
CA ALA A 20 -6.36 -2.81 7.49
C ALA A 20 -7.80 -2.26 7.50
N ARG A 21 -8.52 -2.45 8.61
CA ARG A 21 -9.88 -1.93 8.79
C ARG A 21 -9.93 -0.41 8.76
N GLU A 22 -9.09 0.24 9.57
CA GLU A 22 -9.06 1.71 9.63
C GLU A 22 -8.61 2.32 8.31
N ALA A 23 -7.66 1.68 7.62
CA ALA A 23 -7.23 2.10 6.30
C ALA A 23 -8.36 1.97 5.27
N PHE A 24 -9.12 0.88 5.29
CA PHE A 24 -10.29 0.71 4.42
C PHE A 24 -11.33 1.81 4.68
N GLU A 25 -11.70 2.03 5.95
CA GLU A 25 -12.66 3.09 6.34
C GLU A 25 -12.16 4.50 5.94
N ALA A 26 -10.86 4.75 6.03
CA ALA A 26 -10.25 6.00 5.59
C ALA A 26 -10.31 6.19 4.06
N VAL A 27 -10.12 5.12 3.28
CA VAL A 27 -10.27 5.15 1.82
C VAL A 27 -11.71 5.48 1.42
N GLU A 28 -12.71 4.89 2.09
CA GLU A 28 -14.13 5.20 1.90
C GLU A 28 -14.44 6.68 2.21
N LYS A 29 -13.70 7.30 3.13
CA LYS A 29 -13.78 8.73 3.46
C LYS A 29 -12.97 9.64 2.51
N GLY A 30 -12.32 9.07 1.48
CA GLY A 30 -11.62 9.81 0.44
C GLY A 30 -10.09 9.87 0.57
N ALA A 31 -9.49 9.05 1.44
CA ALA A 31 -8.05 8.86 1.44
C ALA A 31 -7.60 8.03 0.22
N PHE A 32 -6.36 8.24 -0.21
CA PHE A 32 -5.72 7.45 -1.27
C PHE A 32 -4.73 6.46 -0.67
N LEU A 33 -4.78 5.20 -1.12
CA LEU A 33 -3.76 4.22 -0.78
C LEU A 33 -2.65 4.22 -1.84
N ILE A 34 -1.41 4.45 -1.39
CA ILE A 34 -0.20 4.47 -2.21
C ILE A 34 0.58 3.17 -1.97
N ASP A 35 0.74 2.35 -2.99
CA ASP A 35 1.47 1.07 -2.93
C ASP A 35 2.89 1.25 -3.45
N LEU A 36 3.86 1.07 -2.55
CA LEU A 36 5.29 1.22 -2.85
C LEU A 36 5.93 -0.04 -3.41
N ARG A 37 5.17 -1.13 -3.54
CA ARG A 37 5.73 -2.38 -4.05
C ARG A 37 6.09 -2.23 -5.52
N GLU A 38 7.23 -2.83 -5.87
CA GLU A 38 7.71 -2.95 -7.24
C GLU A 38 6.70 -3.64 -8.16
N GLU A 39 6.80 -3.36 -9.46
CA GLU A 39 5.86 -3.86 -10.47
C GLU A 39 5.72 -5.38 -10.44
N PHE A 40 6.81 -6.11 -10.24
CA PHE A 40 6.77 -7.59 -10.19
C PHE A 40 5.90 -8.14 -9.05
N LEU A 41 5.65 -7.36 -7.98
CA LEU A 41 4.75 -7.74 -6.88
C LEU A 41 3.32 -7.27 -7.12
N THR A 42 3.13 -6.09 -7.71
CA THR A 42 1.80 -5.52 -7.99
C THR A 42 1.15 -6.20 -9.20
N SER A 43 1.93 -6.69 -10.16
CA SER A 43 1.47 -7.51 -11.28
C SER A 43 0.73 -8.77 -10.79
N MET A 44 1.29 -9.48 -9.80
CA MET A 44 0.66 -10.66 -9.22
C MET A 44 -0.63 -10.36 -8.44
N LYS A 45 -0.61 -9.30 -7.61
CA LYS A 45 -1.71 -8.97 -6.70
C LYS A 45 -1.66 -7.50 -6.26
N THR A 46 -2.81 -6.83 -6.30
CA THR A 46 -3.01 -5.44 -5.83
C THR A 46 -4.13 -5.34 -4.80
N PHE A 47 -4.22 -4.18 -4.14
CA PHE A 47 -5.38 -3.84 -3.32
C PHE A 47 -6.61 -3.63 -4.22
N LYS A 48 -7.77 -4.16 -3.81
CA LYS A 48 -9.03 -3.90 -4.53
C LYS A 48 -9.72 -2.68 -3.90
N LEU A 49 -9.35 -1.49 -4.35
CA LEU A 49 -9.82 -0.20 -3.82
C LEU A 49 -10.10 0.80 -4.95
N SER A 50 -10.98 1.76 -4.69
CA SER A 50 -11.34 2.84 -5.62
C SER A 50 -10.26 3.91 -5.72
N ASN A 51 -9.71 4.35 -4.59
CA ASN A 51 -8.67 5.38 -4.50
C ASN A 51 -7.30 4.73 -4.25
N TYR A 52 -6.71 4.18 -5.31
CA TYR A 52 -5.48 3.39 -5.26
C TYR A 52 -4.46 3.87 -6.31
N ILE A 53 -3.22 4.06 -5.89
CA ILE A 53 -2.10 4.48 -6.75
C ILE A 53 -0.91 3.55 -6.49
N ILE A 54 -0.29 3.05 -7.56
CA ILE A 54 0.99 2.36 -7.49
C ILE A 54 2.09 3.38 -7.73
N CYS A 55 3.05 3.46 -6.81
CA CYS A 55 4.23 4.32 -6.92
C CYS A 55 5.43 3.54 -6.37
N PRO A 56 6.11 2.74 -7.22
CA PRO A 56 7.19 1.87 -6.79
C PRO A 56 8.25 2.61 -5.98
N LEU A 57 8.86 1.93 -5.01
CA LEU A 57 9.87 2.54 -4.14
C LEU A 57 11.08 3.03 -4.96
N SER A 58 11.44 2.34 -6.04
CA SER A 58 12.49 2.77 -6.98
C SER A 58 12.27 4.18 -7.54
N ASP A 59 11.01 4.54 -7.80
CA ASP A 59 10.64 5.78 -8.48
C ASP A 59 10.05 6.81 -7.51
N PHE A 60 9.92 6.44 -6.24
CA PHE A 60 9.17 7.19 -5.25
C PHE A 60 9.70 8.62 -5.09
N ASN A 61 11.01 8.79 -4.90
CA ASN A 61 11.63 10.10 -4.64
C ASN A 61 11.44 11.08 -5.81
N GLU A 62 11.44 10.58 -7.04
CA GLU A 62 11.24 11.40 -8.25
C GLU A 62 9.77 11.78 -8.44
N ASN A 63 8.86 10.91 -8.00
CA ASN A 63 7.42 11.04 -8.24
C ASN A 63 6.61 11.58 -7.06
N ILE A 64 7.22 11.91 -5.91
CA ILE A 64 6.54 12.51 -4.75
C ILE A 64 5.67 13.71 -5.16
N GLY A 65 6.17 14.55 -6.06
CA GLY A 65 5.49 15.76 -6.52
C GLY A 65 4.18 15.49 -7.28
N LEU A 66 4.00 14.28 -7.81
CA LEU A 66 2.81 13.87 -8.57
C LEU A 66 1.70 13.32 -7.68
N LEU A 67 2.00 13.01 -6.40
CA LEU A 67 1.01 12.50 -5.45
C LEU A 67 -0.02 13.58 -5.09
N PRO A 68 -1.28 13.21 -4.78
CA PRO A 68 -2.35 14.18 -4.56
C PRO A 68 -2.17 14.92 -3.22
N LYS A 69 -1.50 16.07 -3.24
CA LYS A 69 -1.18 16.89 -2.05
C LYS A 69 -2.39 17.30 -1.21
N ASN A 70 -3.56 17.45 -1.82
CA ASN A 70 -4.79 17.88 -1.14
C ASN A 70 -5.65 16.70 -0.67
N LYS A 71 -5.08 15.49 -0.61
CA LYS A 71 -5.77 14.27 -0.15
C LYS A 71 -4.97 13.59 0.97
N PRO A 72 -5.64 12.99 1.96
CA PRO A 72 -4.97 12.12 2.92
C PRO A 72 -4.42 10.89 2.20
N LEU A 73 -3.18 10.50 2.51
CA LEU A 73 -2.54 9.33 1.92
C LEU A 73 -2.32 8.23 2.95
N ILE A 74 -2.50 6.99 2.54
CA ILE A 74 -2.16 5.79 3.29
C ILE A 74 -1.07 5.08 2.50
N VAL A 75 0.12 4.96 3.07
CA VAL A 75 1.27 4.37 2.38
C VAL A 75 1.39 2.90 2.78
N ALA A 76 1.51 2.03 1.79
CA ALA A 76 1.55 0.59 1.96
C ALA A 76 2.75 -0.03 1.25
N ASP A 77 3.27 -1.10 1.82
CA ASP A 77 4.15 -2.06 1.13
C ASP A 77 3.66 -3.50 1.41
N ALA A 78 4.52 -4.51 1.24
CA ALA A 78 4.20 -5.90 1.55
C ALA A 78 3.86 -6.17 3.04
N THR A 79 4.64 -5.61 3.97
CA THR A 79 4.67 -5.87 5.42
C THR A 79 4.47 -4.62 6.30
N GLY A 80 4.53 -3.42 5.71
CA GLY A 80 4.60 -2.14 6.42
C GLY A 80 6.01 -1.77 6.92
N LEU A 81 7.08 -2.34 6.37
CA LEU A 81 8.46 -2.10 6.81
C LEU A 81 9.11 -0.90 6.11
N TYR A 82 9.04 -0.86 4.79
CA TYR A 82 9.63 0.17 3.93
C TYR A 82 8.75 1.43 3.85
N SER A 83 7.43 1.28 3.96
CA SER A 83 6.46 2.37 3.91
C SER A 83 6.67 3.42 5.02
N LYS A 84 7.29 3.04 6.14
CA LYS A 84 7.59 3.96 7.24
C LYS A 84 8.50 5.10 6.83
N GLU A 85 9.52 4.82 6.02
CA GLU A 85 10.47 5.86 5.60
C GLU A 85 9.82 6.82 4.60
N ALA A 86 9.07 6.28 3.64
CA ALA A 86 8.26 7.08 2.72
C ALA A 86 7.26 7.98 3.47
N VAL A 87 6.61 7.49 4.53
CA VAL A 87 5.70 8.28 5.37
C VAL A 87 6.42 9.46 6.02
N LYS A 88 7.65 9.29 6.51
CA LYS A 88 8.43 10.41 7.07
C LYS A 88 8.71 11.47 6.01
N ILE A 89 9.14 11.05 4.82
CA ILE A 89 9.44 11.97 3.71
C ILE A 89 8.17 12.75 3.31
N LEU A 90 7.03 12.08 3.20
CA LEU A 90 5.75 12.71 2.87
C LEU A 90 5.27 13.67 3.96
N THR A 91 5.43 13.28 5.23
CA THR A 91 5.10 14.15 6.36
C THR A 91 5.93 15.44 6.31
N ASN A 92 7.24 15.32 6.08
CA ASN A 92 8.17 16.45 6.00
C ASN A 92 7.92 17.35 4.78
N THR A 93 7.29 16.81 3.72
CA THR A 93 6.90 17.57 2.52
C THR A 93 5.48 18.14 2.61
N GLY A 94 4.82 18.00 3.76
CA GLY A 94 3.54 18.65 4.07
C GLY A 94 2.29 17.82 3.72
N PHE A 95 2.44 16.54 3.38
CA PHE A 95 1.29 15.67 3.15
C PHE A 95 0.66 15.22 4.47
N THR A 96 -0.66 15.03 4.46
CA THR A 96 -1.38 14.33 5.54
C THR A 96 -1.30 12.83 5.26
N VAL A 97 -0.49 12.10 6.03
CA VAL A 97 -0.19 10.69 5.72
C VAL A 97 -0.27 9.76 6.92
N ALA A 98 -0.57 8.49 6.66
CA ALA A 98 -0.46 7.40 7.60
C ALA A 98 0.15 6.16 6.92
N ASN A 99 0.68 5.25 7.74
CA ASN A 99 1.26 3.99 7.30
C ASN A 99 0.21 2.86 7.43
N LEU A 100 0.10 1.98 6.43
CA LEU A 100 -0.65 0.72 6.59
C LEU A 100 0.17 -0.29 7.42
N ALA A 101 -0.27 -0.57 8.64
CA ALA A 101 0.36 -1.59 9.48
C ALA A 101 0.19 -2.98 8.86
N GLY A 102 1.28 -3.75 8.79
CA GLY A 102 1.27 -5.12 8.27
C GLY A 102 1.17 -5.25 6.74
N GLY A 103 1.05 -4.12 6.02
CA GLY A 103 1.05 -4.07 4.57
C GLY A 103 -0.07 -4.89 3.90
N ILE A 104 0.09 -5.20 2.61
CA ILE A 104 -0.91 -6.00 1.86
C ILE A 104 -1.05 -7.43 2.39
N MET A 105 -0.07 -7.95 3.11
CA MET A 105 -0.16 -9.30 3.69
C MET A 105 -1.16 -9.35 4.84
N ASP A 106 -1.08 -8.43 5.80
CA ASP A 106 -2.07 -8.38 6.88
C ASP A 106 -3.42 -7.87 6.35
N TRP A 107 -3.44 -7.00 5.34
CA TRP A 107 -4.67 -6.62 4.65
C TRP A 107 -5.45 -7.85 4.17
N GLU A 108 -4.80 -8.74 3.42
CA GLU A 108 -5.44 -9.96 2.94
C GLU A 108 -5.78 -10.93 4.09
N ARG A 109 -4.89 -11.08 5.08
CA ARG A 109 -5.11 -11.94 6.25
C ARG A 109 -6.37 -11.54 7.04
N ASN A 110 -6.67 -10.25 7.10
CA ASN A 110 -7.87 -9.72 7.75
C ASN A 110 -9.12 -9.76 6.85
N GLY A 111 -9.06 -10.43 5.70
CA GLY A 111 -10.21 -10.65 4.82
C GLY A 111 -10.55 -9.48 3.89
N PHE A 112 -9.69 -8.46 3.81
CA PHE A 112 -9.90 -7.37 2.86
C PHE A 112 -9.52 -7.79 1.44
N HIS A 113 -10.31 -7.30 0.49
CA HIS A 113 -10.22 -7.76 -0.89
C HIS A 113 -8.94 -7.27 -1.57
N VAL A 114 -8.42 -8.17 -2.40
CA VAL A 114 -7.26 -7.97 -3.27
C VAL A 114 -7.63 -8.43 -4.66
N GLU A 115 -7.11 -7.75 -5.68
CA GLU A 115 -7.23 -8.21 -7.05
C GLU A 115 -6.01 -9.09 -7.36
N LYS A 116 -6.26 -10.36 -7.72
CA LYS A 116 -5.22 -11.32 -8.06
C LYS A 116 -5.20 -11.50 -9.57
N LYS A 117 -4.02 -11.59 -10.16
CA LYS A 117 -3.81 -12.02 -11.54
C LYS A 117 -3.17 -13.40 -11.54
N PRO A 118 -3.97 -14.49 -11.63
CA PRO A 118 -3.44 -15.86 -11.57
C PRO A 118 -2.38 -16.12 -12.65
N ASN A 119 -2.56 -15.53 -13.83
CA ASN A 119 -1.65 -15.68 -14.97
C ASN A 119 -0.26 -15.08 -14.75
N GLU A 120 -0.10 -14.22 -13.75
CA GLU A 120 1.17 -13.54 -13.43
C GLU A 120 1.80 -14.14 -12.15
N THR A 121 1.07 -15.01 -11.44
CA THR A 121 1.59 -15.71 -10.26
C THR A 121 2.56 -16.80 -10.68
N LEU A 122 3.75 -16.83 -10.07
CA LEU A 122 4.77 -17.83 -10.36
C LEU A 122 4.55 -19.10 -9.53
N SER A 123 4.72 -20.27 -10.16
CA SER A 123 4.69 -21.58 -9.51
C SER A 123 5.91 -22.41 -9.92
N GLY A 124 6.48 -23.15 -8.98
CA GLY A 124 7.66 -24.00 -9.21
C GLY A 124 8.29 -24.43 -7.89
N GLN A 125 8.88 -25.62 -7.84
CA GLN A 125 9.53 -26.15 -6.63
C GLN A 125 10.90 -25.50 -6.36
N CYS A 126 11.55 -24.97 -7.40
CA CYS A 126 12.81 -24.24 -7.32
C CYS A 126 12.72 -22.96 -8.17
N PRO A 127 13.63 -21.99 -7.96
CA PRO A 127 13.75 -20.80 -8.81
C PRO A 127 13.89 -21.15 -10.30
N CYS A 128 14.64 -22.21 -10.62
CA CYS A 128 14.81 -22.74 -11.97
C CYS A 128 13.52 -23.21 -12.66
N MET A 129 12.49 -23.54 -11.87
CA MET A 129 11.24 -24.11 -12.33
C MET A 129 10.07 -23.13 -12.16
N LEU A 130 10.33 -21.89 -11.74
CA LEU A 130 9.32 -20.86 -11.63
C LEU A 130 8.75 -20.54 -13.01
N LYS A 131 7.45 -20.74 -13.18
CA LYS A 131 6.70 -20.40 -14.38
C LYS A 131 5.38 -19.75 -14.00
N PRO A 132 4.88 -18.77 -14.79
CA PRO A 132 3.55 -18.22 -14.57
C PRO A 132 2.47 -19.30 -14.64
N ILE A 133 1.49 -19.26 -13.73
CA ILE A 133 0.38 -20.21 -13.71
C ILE A 133 -0.52 -19.95 -14.91
N LYS A 134 -0.61 -20.90 -15.85
CA LYS A 134 -1.57 -20.78 -16.95
C LYS A 134 -2.99 -21.03 -16.44
N LYS A 135 -3.94 -20.12 -16.71
CA LYS A 135 -5.38 -20.40 -16.56
C LYS A 135 -5.72 -21.64 -17.39
N ARG A 136 -6.38 -22.62 -16.76
CA ARG A 136 -7.09 -23.68 -17.51
C ARG A 136 -8.37 -23.04 -18.06
N ASN A 137 -8.49 -23.01 -19.40
CA ASN A 137 -9.73 -22.66 -20.10
C ASN A 137 -10.77 -23.77 -19.92
#